data_AF-A0A1V3ITV0-F1
#
_entry.id   AF-A0A1V3ITV0-F1
#
_cell.length_a   1.000
_cell.length_b   1.000
_cell.length_c   1.000
_cell.angle_alpha   90.00
_cell.angle_beta   90.00
_cell.angle_gamma   90.00
#
_symmetry.space_group_name_H-M   'P 1'
#
loop_
_entity.id
_entity.type
_entity.pdbx_description
1 polymer ?
#
loop_
_entity_poly.entity_id
_entity_poly.type
_entity_poly.pdbx_seq_one_letter_code
_entity_poly.pdbx_strand_id
1 'polypeptide(L)'
;MTKKTKIQLFLELAVPDEQGFSRWVDSAEFSGKYKELKLGNGGSWCRASSQLARQYIVEFDKTRTLGNSIDAIRLAGFNRKKSFNQNIRQDIKNYYKSQKCVMLGINGCSENTKIEIDHKNGRKDDNRVSNIATQKLEDFQPLCKAANDVKRQICKSCKETNKRWDARNILGNPYSFYEGDENYTQELGCIGCYQYDPVQYRKSCVKRISDEVSKYSARFILNKLYPEK
;
A
#
# COMPACT_ATOMS: atom_id res chain seq x y z
N MET A 1 -32.50 -11.24 17.72
CA MET A 1 -31.24 -10.85 18.39
C MET A 1 -30.15 -10.70 17.34
N THR A 2 -29.48 -9.56 17.28
CA THR A 2 -28.36 -9.31 16.36
C THR A 2 -27.17 -10.20 16.74
N LYS A 3 -26.64 -10.94 15.77
CA LYS A 3 -25.47 -11.81 15.96
C LYS A 3 -24.26 -10.96 16.38
N LYS A 4 -23.61 -11.32 17.48
CA LYS A 4 -22.39 -10.63 17.94
C LYS A 4 -21.27 -10.80 16.92
N THR A 5 -20.50 -9.74 16.73
CA THR A 5 -19.29 -9.76 15.91
C THR A 5 -18.18 -10.55 16.61
N LYS A 6 -17.18 -11.05 15.85
CA LYS A 6 -15.99 -11.70 16.42
C LYS A 6 -15.25 -10.81 17.41
N ILE A 7 -15.22 -9.50 17.18
CA ILE A 7 -14.58 -8.54 18.09
C ILE A 7 -15.32 -8.52 19.44
N GLN A 8 -16.65 -8.40 19.42
CA GLN A 8 -17.46 -8.42 20.64
C GLN A 8 -17.30 -9.74 21.42
N LEU A 9 -17.33 -10.88 20.71
CA LEU A 9 -17.10 -12.18 21.31
C LEU A 9 -15.71 -12.31 21.96
N PHE A 10 -14.67 -11.75 21.32
CA PHE A 10 -13.33 -11.75 21.90
C PHE A 10 -13.22 -10.84 23.12
N LEU A 11 -13.80 -9.64 23.07
CA LEU A 11 -13.80 -8.70 24.21
C LEU A 11 -14.52 -9.29 25.44
N GLU A 12 -15.58 -10.07 25.23
CA GLU A 12 -16.25 -10.82 26.30
C GLU A 12 -15.37 -11.89 26.95
N LEU A 13 -14.47 -12.50 26.18
CA LEU A 13 -13.50 -13.50 26.67
C LEU A 13 -12.31 -12.84 27.37
N ALA A 14 -11.78 -11.80 26.75
CA ALA A 14 -10.55 -11.13 27.12
C ALA A 14 -10.72 -10.22 28.35
N VAL A 15 -11.92 -9.65 28.52
CA VAL A 15 -12.30 -8.77 29.63
C VAL A 15 -11.23 -7.69 29.87
N PRO A 16 -11.01 -6.78 28.90
CA PRO A 16 -10.00 -5.74 29.06
C PRO A 16 -10.37 -4.75 30.17
N ASP A 17 -9.36 -4.22 30.84
CA ASP A 17 -9.49 -3.15 31.84
C ASP A 17 -9.75 -1.77 31.22
N GLU A 18 -9.86 -0.75 32.07
CA GLU A 18 -10.10 0.64 31.68
C GLU A 18 -8.99 1.23 30.80
N GLN A 19 -7.78 0.65 30.86
CA GLN A 19 -6.62 1.04 30.06
C GLN A 19 -6.50 0.21 28.77
N GLY A 20 -7.39 -0.78 28.57
CA GLY A 20 -7.47 -1.63 27.40
C GLY A 20 -6.55 -2.86 27.45
N PHE A 21 -6.02 -3.22 28.62
CA PHE A 21 -5.22 -4.43 28.81
C PHE A 21 -6.11 -5.61 29.14
N SER A 22 -5.85 -6.76 28.53
CA SER A 22 -6.58 -8.00 28.79
C SER A 22 -5.66 -9.10 29.31
N ARG A 23 -6.26 -10.14 29.90
CA ARG A 23 -5.55 -11.41 30.09
C ARG A 23 -5.18 -12.03 28.74
N TRP A 24 -4.28 -13.01 28.79
CA TRP A 24 -4.11 -13.95 27.68
C TRP A 24 -5.35 -14.83 27.55
N VAL A 25 -5.88 -14.91 26.32
CA VAL A 25 -6.97 -15.81 25.95
C VAL A 25 -6.38 -16.92 25.09
N ASP A 26 -6.46 -18.16 25.57
CA ASP A 26 -5.93 -19.33 24.88
C ASP A 26 -6.82 -19.69 23.69
N SER A 27 -6.20 -20.10 22.58
CA SER A 27 -6.91 -20.55 21.38
C SER A 27 -7.86 -21.73 21.64
N ALA A 28 -7.59 -22.55 22.66
CA ALA A 28 -8.47 -23.61 23.14
C ALA A 28 -9.79 -23.08 23.72
N GLU A 29 -9.82 -21.83 24.22
CA GLU A 29 -11.03 -21.18 24.70
C GLU A 29 -11.99 -20.80 23.55
N PHE A 30 -11.54 -20.87 22.29
CA PHE A 30 -12.38 -20.65 21.10
C PHE A 30 -13.26 -21.87 20.79
N SER A 31 -14.06 -22.26 21.78
CA SER A 31 -15.01 -23.37 21.78
C SER A 31 -16.41 -22.88 22.16
N GLY A 32 -17.42 -23.75 22.01
CA GLY A 32 -18.82 -23.40 22.33
C GLY A 32 -19.29 -22.11 21.64
N LYS A 33 -19.78 -21.14 22.44
CA LYS A 33 -20.23 -19.83 21.95
C LYS A 33 -19.14 -19.00 21.25
N TYR A 34 -17.86 -19.32 21.48
CA TYR A 34 -16.71 -18.60 20.92
C TYR A 34 -16.07 -19.32 19.74
N LYS A 35 -16.68 -20.40 19.23
CA LYS A 35 -16.17 -21.19 18.10
C LYS A 35 -15.88 -20.35 16.85
N GLU A 36 -16.58 -19.22 16.66
CA GLU A 36 -16.34 -18.30 15.54
C GLU A 36 -15.00 -17.56 15.61
N LEU A 37 -14.37 -17.51 16.78
CA LEU A 37 -13.05 -16.93 16.99
C LEU A 37 -11.91 -17.83 16.51
N LYS A 38 -12.19 -19.12 16.25
CA LYS A 38 -11.18 -20.07 15.76
C LYS A 38 -10.37 -19.48 14.62
N LEU A 39 -9.06 -19.57 14.78
CA LEU A 39 -8.11 -18.97 13.87
C LEU A 39 -7.96 -19.89 12.65
N GLY A 40 -8.41 -19.41 11.49
CA GLY A 40 -8.03 -19.96 10.20
C GLY A 40 -6.76 -19.28 9.68
N ASN A 41 -6.49 -19.44 8.39
CA ASN A 41 -5.34 -18.80 7.75
C ASN A 41 -5.38 -17.27 7.92
N GLY A 42 -4.37 -16.73 8.60
CA GLY A 42 -4.12 -15.29 8.69
C GLY A 42 -4.99 -14.49 9.67
N GLY A 43 -5.74 -15.13 10.58
CA GLY A 43 -6.36 -14.48 11.74
C GLY A 43 -7.19 -13.22 11.37
N SER A 44 -8.16 -13.35 10.48
CA SER A 44 -8.82 -12.22 9.79
C SER A 44 -9.34 -11.10 10.71
N TRP A 45 -9.78 -11.45 11.92
CA TRP A 45 -10.38 -10.52 12.88
C TRP A 45 -9.40 -9.95 13.92
N CYS A 46 -8.21 -10.55 14.08
CA CYS A 46 -7.20 -10.13 15.07
C CYS A 46 -5.88 -9.65 14.44
N ARG A 47 -5.65 -9.90 13.14
CA ARG A 47 -4.43 -9.47 12.42
C ARG A 47 -4.20 -7.95 12.50
N ALA A 48 -2.99 -7.50 12.21
CA ALA A 48 -2.59 -6.09 12.31
C ALA A 48 -3.47 -5.10 11.49
N SER A 49 -4.13 -5.56 10.43
CA SER A 49 -5.06 -4.73 9.63
C SER A 49 -6.53 -4.85 10.05
N SER A 50 -6.83 -5.61 11.10
CA SER A 50 -8.18 -5.83 11.61
C SER A 50 -8.73 -4.59 12.34
N GLN A 51 -10.05 -4.54 12.50
CA GLN A 51 -10.70 -3.50 13.31
C GLN A 51 -10.30 -3.60 14.79
N LEU A 52 -10.03 -4.80 15.31
CA LEU A 52 -9.52 -4.98 16.67
C LEU A 52 -8.16 -4.27 16.84
N ALA A 53 -7.23 -4.49 15.91
CA ALA A 53 -5.90 -3.89 15.93
C ALA A 53 -5.91 -2.36 15.69
N ARG A 54 -7.02 -1.79 15.19
CA ARG A 54 -7.20 -0.32 15.14
C ARG A 54 -7.56 0.28 16.49
N GLN A 55 -8.20 -0.49 17.37
CA GLN A 55 -8.66 -0.04 18.68
C GLN A 55 -7.66 -0.41 19.79
N TYR A 56 -7.01 -1.57 19.67
CA TYR A 56 -6.12 -2.14 20.68
C TYR A 56 -4.78 -2.55 20.09
N ILE A 57 -3.74 -2.55 20.92
CA ILE A 57 -2.48 -3.23 20.62
C ILE A 57 -2.72 -4.71 20.84
N VAL A 58 -2.66 -5.51 19.76
CA VAL A 58 -2.93 -6.95 19.80
C VAL A 58 -1.60 -7.70 19.81
N GLU A 59 -1.40 -8.54 20.81
CA GLU A 59 -0.22 -9.39 20.94
C GLU A 59 -0.58 -10.86 20.80
N PHE A 60 0.36 -11.63 20.27
CA PHE A 60 0.21 -13.05 20.00
C PHE A 60 1.30 -13.84 20.72
N ASP A 61 0.89 -14.84 21.49
CA ASP A 61 1.78 -15.90 21.92
C ASP A 61 1.80 -16.99 20.84
N LYS A 62 3.00 -17.40 20.43
CA LYS A 62 3.27 -18.45 19.45
C LYS A 62 4.35 -19.41 19.93
N THR A 63 4.63 -19.40 21.23
CA THR A 63 5.80 -20.09 21.80
C THR A 63 5.50 -21.54 22.19
N ARG A 64 4.22 -21.94 22.24
CA ARG A 64 3.80 -23.25 22.76
C ARG A 64 3.64 -24.28 21.65
N THR A 65 3.10 -23.88 20.50
CA THR A 65 2.96 -24.77 19.33
C THR A 65 4.08 -24.52 18.33
N LEU A 66 4.73 -25.59 17.85
CA LEU A 66 5.72 -25.50 16.78
C LEU A 66 5.12 -24.89 15.51
N GLY A 67 5.79 -23.88 14.95
CA GLY A 67 5.41 -23.22 13.70
C GLY A 67 4.88 -21.79 13.92
N ASN A 68 3.94 -21.37 13.07
CA ASN A 68 3.39 -20.00 13.07
C ASN A 68 2.01 -19.88 13.71
N SER A 69 1.53 -20.96 14.33
CA SER A 69 0.25 -21.05 15.03
C SER A 69 0.22 -20.03 16.18
N ILE A 70 -0.96 -19.47 16.42
CA ILE A 70 -1.20 -18.55 17.53
C ILE A 70 -1.80 -19.37 18.66
N ASP A 71 -1.08 -19.42 19.78
CA ASP A 71 -1.46 -20.16 20.97
C ASP A 71 -2.41 -19.34 21.85
N ALA A 72 -2.11 -18.05 22.03
CA ALA A 72 -2.93 -17.13 22.81
C ALA A 72 -2.90 -15.71 22.25
N ILE A 73 -3.92 -14.93 22.59
CA ILE A 73 -4.07 -13.52 22.19
C ILE A 73 -4.32 -12.67 23.42
N ARG A 74 -3.69 -11.50 23.52
CA ARG A 74 -4.06 -10.46 24.49
C ARG A 74 -4.16 -9.08 23.87
N LEU A 75 -4.83 -8.18 24.58
CA LEU A 75 -4.83 -6.76 24.34
C LEU A 75 -3.82 -6.11 25.29
N ALA A 76 -2.90 -5.32 24.75
CA ALA A 76 -1.84 -4.63 25.47
C ALA A 76 -2.10 -3.11 25.50
N GLY A 77 -3.35 -2.73 25.80
CA GLY A 77 -3.80 -1.34 25.85
C GLY A 77 -4.39 -0.82 24.53
N PHE A 78 -4.88 0.41 24.55
CA PHE A 78 -5.45 1.06 23.38
C PHE A 78 -4.41 1.44 22.32
N ASN A 79 -4.75 1.22 21.06
CA ASN A 79 -3.95 1.71 19.95
C ASN A 79 -4.26 3.20 19.68
N ARG A 80 -3.33 4.07 20.09
CA ARG A 80 -3.45 5.53 19.88
C ARG A 80 -2.93 6.00 18.52
N LYS A 81 -2.38 5.11 17.69
CA LYS A 81 -1.85 5.49 16.37
C LYS A 81 -3.01 5.76 15.41
N LYS A 82 -3.03 6.95 14.80
CA LYS A 82 -3.96 7.24 13.70
C LYS A 82 -3.69 6.27 12.56
N SER A 83 -4.68 5.43 12.24
CA SER A 83 -4.59 4.52 11.10
C SER A 83 -5.00 5.24 9.82
N PHE A 84 -4.23 5.06 8.75
CA PHE A 84 -4.63 5.56 7.43
C PHE A 84 -5.89 4.85 6.97
N ASN A 85 -6.95 5.63 6.74
CA ASN A 85 -8.17 5.16 6.10
C ASN A 85 -7.90 4.87 4.62
N GLN A 86 -8.03 3.60 4.23
CA GLN A 86 -7.80 3.12 2.87
C GLN A 86 -9.07 3.14 2.00
N ASN A 87 -10.20 3.63 2.53
CA ASN A 87 -11.44 3.65 1.78
C ASN A 87 -11.36 4.70 0.68
N ILE A 88 -11.72 4.28 -0.54
CA ILE A 88 -11.77 5.13 -1.73
C ILE A 88 -13.24 5.50 -1.99
N ARG A 89 -13.49 6.78 -2.27
CA ARG A 89 -14.82 7.32 -2.61
C ARG A 89 -15.41 6.59 -3.83
N GLN A 90 -16.73 6.39 -3.81
CA GLN A 90 -17.39 5.48 -4.76
C GLN A 90 -17.40 6.00 -6.20
N ASP A 91 -17.51 7.32 -6.40
CA ASP A 91 -17.39 7.99 -7.70
C ASP A 91 -16.01 7.76 -8.34
N ILE A 92 -14.93 7.83 -7.55
CA ILE A 92 -13.55 7.55 -8.01
C ILE A 92 -13.44 6.08 -8.44
N LYS A 93 -13.98 5.15 -7.64
CA LYS A 93 -14.04 3.73 -8.03
C LYS A 93 -14.80 3.54 -9.34
N ASN A 94 -15.94 4.22 -9.48
CA ASN A 94 -16.76 4.13 -10.68
C ASN A 94 -16.08 4.72 -11.92
N TYR A 95 -15.28 5.77 -11.77
CA TYR A 95 -14.49 6.37 -12.84
C TYR A 95 -13.40 5.43 -13.36
N TYR A 96 -12.70 4.74 -12.45
CA TYR A 96 -11.55 3.90 -12.81
C TYR A 96 -11.88 2.43 -13.14
N LYS A 97 -13.01 1.88 -12.68
CA LYS A 97 -13.31 0.44 -12.82
C LYS A 97 -13.29 -0.09 -14.25
N SER A 98 -13.58 0.74 -15.25
CA SER A 98 -13.58 0.37 -16.67
C SER A 98 -12.28 0.69 -17.39
N GLN A 99 -11.35 1.40 -16.74
CA GLN A 99 -10.09 1.80 -17.34
C GLN A 99 -9.08 0.65 -17.35
N LYS A 100 -8.13 0.72 -18.27
CA LYS A 100 -7.03 -0.24 -18.36
C LYS A 100 -6.02 0.00 -17.25
N CYS A 101 -5.41 -1.07 -16.76
CA CYS A 101 -4.27 -1.04 -15.85
C CYS A 101 -3.19 -0.12 -16.40
N VAL A 102 -2.80 0.92 -15.66
CA VAL A 102 -1.81 1.90 -16.15
C VAL A 102 -0.41 1.32 -16.32
N MET A 103 -0.14 0.15 -15.71
CA MET A 103 1.14 -0.56 -15.86
C MET A 103 1.13 -1.55 -17.02
N LEU A 104 0.03 -2.27 -17.25
CA LEU A 104 -0.03 -3.42 -18.17
C LEU A 104 -0.98 -3.24 -19.36
N GLY A 105 -1.80 -2.19 -19.41
CA GLY A 105 -2.70 -1.92 -20.53
C GLY A 105 -3.91 -2.85 -20.66
N ILE A 106 -4.18 -3.67 -19.65
CA ILE A 106 -5.28 -4.66 -19.65
C ILE A 106 -6.44 -4.23 -18.75
N ASN A 107 -7.66 -4.65 -19.09
CA ASN A 107 -8.82 -4.71 -18.21
C ASN A 107 -9.49 -6.06 -18.46
N GLY A 108 -9.23 -7.04 -17.59
CA GLY A 108 -9.71 -8.41 -17.77
C GLY A 108 -10.70 -8.84 -16.70
N CYS A 109 -11.27 -10.02 -16.87
CA CYS A 109 -12.27 -10.58 -15.95
C CYS A 109 -11.70 -11.67 -15.03
N SER A 110 -10.43 -12.08 -15.22
CA SER A 110 -9.81 -13.10 -14.37
C SER A 110 -9.31 -12.49 -13.05
N GLU A 111 -9.10 -13.33 -12.04
CA GLU A 111 -8.67 -12.88 -10.71
C GLU A 111 -7.44 -11.95 -10.76
N ASN A 112 -6.47 -12.24 -11.64
CA ASN A 112 -5.22 -11.48 -11.74
C ASN A 112 -5.32 -10.27 -12.68
N THR A 113 -6.34 -10.22 -13.54
CA THR A 113 -6.48 -9.20 -14.59
C THR A 113 -7.60 -8.21 -14.33
N LYS A 114 -8.48 -8.49 -13.36
CA LYS A 114 -9.49 -7.55 -12.86
C LYS A 114 -8.85 -6.29 -12.31
N ILE A 115 -9.50 -5.16 -12.53
CA ILE A 115 -9.05 -3.85 -12.09
C ILE A 115 -9.36 -3.65 -10.61
N GLU A 116 -8.34 -3.23 -9.88
CA GLU A 116 -8.39 -2.69 -8.53
C GLU A 116 -7.96 -1.22 -8.59
N ILE A 117 -8.65 -0.37 -7.82
CA ILE A 117 -8.26 1.04 -7.69
C ILE A 117 -7.31 1.13 -6.51
N ASP A 118 -6.08 1.56 -6.76
CA ASP A 118 -5.05 1.70 -5.73
C ASP A 118 -4.61 3.15 -5.55
N HIS A 119 -4.06 3.45 -4.37
CA HIS A 119 -3.52 4.77 -4.06
C HIS A 119 -2.17 4.94 -4.75
N LYS A 120 -1.94 6.10 -5.39
CA LYS A 120 -0.61 6.42 -5.95
C LYS A 120 0.46 6.44 -4.86
N ASN A 121 0.19 7.10 -3.74
CA ASN A 121 1.07 7.07 -2.58
C ASN A 121 1.07 5.66 -1.93
N GLY A 122 2.17 4.93 -2.16
CA GLY A 122 2.36 3.57 -1.62
C GLY A 122 2.66 3.52 -0.11
N ARG A 123 3.13 4.62 0.51
CA ARG A 123 3.43 4.69 1.95
C ARG A 123 2.19 4.98 2.81
N LYS A 124 1.12 5.52 2.20
CA LYS A 124 -0.19 5.75 2.82
C LYS A 124 -0.08 6.63 4.07
N ASP A 125 0.57 7.77 3.90
CA ASP A 125 0.87 8.75 4.96
C ASP A 125 0.29 10.15 4.65
N ASP A 126 -0.47 10.31 3.57
CA ASP A 126 -1.15 11.57 3.24
C ASP A 126 -2.52 11.67 3.94
N ASN A 127 -2.60 12.53 4.96
CA ASN A 127 -3.83 12.76 5.72
C ASN A 127 -4.99 13.29 4.87
N ARG A 128 -4.71 14.07 3.82
CA ARG A 128 -5.74 14.58 2.90
C ARG A 128 -6.34 13.44 2.08
N VAL A 129 -5.53 12.51 1.59
CA VAL A 129 -6.05 11.34 0.85
C VAL A 129 -6.80 10.39 1.79
N SER A 130 -6.37 10.30 3.05
CA SER A 130 -7.04 9.50 4.07
C SER A 130 -8.47 10.00 4.39
N ASN A 131 -8.72 11.29 4.20
CA ASN A 131 -10.05 11.87 4.34
C ASN A 131 -10.85 11.74 3.02
N ILE A 132 -11.94 10.96 3.07
CA ILE A 132 -12.82 10.67 1.93
C ILE A 132 -13.35 11.95 1.26
N ALA A 133 -13.62 13.00 2.04
CA ALA A 133 -14.16 14.26 1.51
C ALA A 133 -13.16 15.01 0.63
N THR A 134 -11.86 14.83 0.86
CA THR A 134 -10.77 15.57 0.19
C THR A 134 -10.03 14.74 -0.86
N GLN A 135 -10.51 13.53 -1.13
CA GLN A 135 -10.00 12.67 -2.19
C GLN A 135 -10.27 13.27 -3.57
N LYS A 136 -9.28 13.17 -4.44
CA LYS A 136 -9.34 13.57 -5.85
C LYS A 136 -9.01 12.37 -6.75
N LEU A 137 -9.38 12.45 -8.04
CA LEU A 137 -9.13 11.35 -8.98
C LEU A 137 -7.65 11.03 -9.10
N GLU A 138 -6.82 12.07 -9.18
CA GLU A 138 -5.37 12.00 -9.34
C GLU A 138 -4.62 11.33 -8.19
N ASP A 139 -5.26 11.13 -7.04
CA ASP A 139 -4.71 10.40 -5.89
C ASP A 139 -4.64 8.88 -6.13
N PHE A 140 -5.34 8.40 -7.17
CA PHE A 140 -5.58 6.99 -7.43
C PHE A 140 -5.16 6.59 -8.84
N GLN A 141 -5.01 5.28 -9.04
CA GLN A 141 -4.70 4.70 -10.35
C GLN A 141 -5.37 3.32 -10.49
N PRO A 142 -5.81 2.94 -11.70
CA PRO A 142 -6.32 1.61 -11.97
C PRO A 142 -5.15 0.65 -12.20
N LEU A 143 -5.08 -0.41 -11.40
CA LEU A 143 -4.10 -1.49 -11.54
C LEU A 143 -4.84 -2.81 -11.64
N CYS A 144 -4.40 -3.73 -12.50
CA CYS A 144 -4.88 -5.10 -12.35
C CYS A 144 -4.34 -5.69 -11.04
N LYS A 145 -5.03 -6.68 -10.47
CA LYS A 145 -4.64 -7.30 -9.21
C LYS A 145 -3.16 -7.73 -9.18
N ALA A 146 -2.66 -8.35 -10.26
CA ALA A 146 -1.26 -8.75 -10.34
C ALA A 146 -0.29 -7.56 -10.24
N ALA A 147 -0.56 -6.47 -10.95
CA ALA A 147 0.26 -5.26 -10.88
C ALA A 147 0.17 -4.59 -9.49
N ASN A 148 -1.02 -4.59 -8.87
CA ASN A 148 -1.22 -4.05 -7.53
C ASN A 148 -0.42 -4.84 -6.47
N ASP A 149 -0.43 -6.18 -6.56
CA ASP A 149 0.34 -7.04 -5.66
C ASP A 149 1.85 -6.82 -5.81
N VAL A 150 2.35 -6.67 -7.04
CA VAL A 150 3.76 -6.33 -7.31
C VAL A 150 4.11 -4.95 -6.73
N LYS A 151 3.29 -3.93 -7.01
CA LYS A 151 3.46 -2.58 -6.46
C LYS A 151 3.54 -2.62 -4.94
N ARG A 152 2.69 -3.40 -4.27
CA ARG A 152 2.72 -3.55 -2.81
C ARG A 152 4.06 -4.07 -2.30
N GLN A 153 4.63 -5.10 -2.93
CA GLN A 153 5.92 -5.65 -2.51
C GLN A 153 7.05 -4.65 -2.73
N ILE A 154 7.05 -3.96 -3.88
CA ILE A 154 8.04 -2.92 -4.18
C ILE A 154 7.96 -1.77 -3.16
N CYS A 155 6.77 -1.26 -2.87
CA CYS A 155 6.58 -0.18 -1.90
C CYS A 155 6.93 -0.61 -0.47
N LYS A 156 6.72 -1.88 -0.11
CA LYS A 156 7.15 -2.44 1.18
C LYS A 156 8.67 -2.38 1.32
N SER A 157 9.40 -2.90 0.33
CA SER A 157 10.87 -2.84 0.31
C SER A 157 11.38 -1.40 0.36
N CYS A 158 10.77 -0.50 -0.41
CA CYS A 158 11.12 0.93 -0.38
C CYS A 158 10.91 1.57 0.99
N LYS A 159 9.87 1.17 1.73
CA LYS A 159 9.61 1.68 3.09
C LYS A 159 10.62 1.15 4.10
N GLU A 160 11.05 -0.10 3.95
CA GLU A 160 12.03 -0.75 4.84
C GLU A 160 13.44 -0.21 4.63
N THR A 161 13.84 0.05 3.38
CA THR A 161 15.20 0.47 3.04
C THR A 161 15.37 1.98 2.86
N ASN A 162 14.28 2.72 2.73
CA ASN A 162 14.26 4.11 2.25
C ASN A 162 14.94 4.32 0.88
N LYS A 163 15.10 3.25 0.09
CA LYS A 163 15.54 3.31 -1.30
C LYS A 163 14.36 3.17 -2.25
N ARG A 164 14.22 4.11 -3.18
CA ARG A 164 13.16 4.18 -4.19
C ARG A 164 13.46 3.16 -5.30
N TRP A 165 12.42 2.55 -5.84
CA TRP A 165 12.56 1.50 -6.84
C TRP A 165 12.94 2.07 -8.21
N ASP A 166 14.02 1.54 -8.78
CA ASP A 166 14.54 1.98 -10.08
C ASP A 166 13.61 1.52 -11.22
N ALA A 167 13.03 2.47 -11.96
CA ALA A 167 12.16 2.16 -13.09
C ALA A 167 12.87 1.42 -14.25
N ARG A 168 14.20 1.49 -14.33
CA ARG A 168 15.01 0.76 -15.33
C ARG A 168 15.02 -0.76 -15.13
N ASN A 169 14.50 -1.25 -14.01
CA ASN A 169 14.21 -2.67 -13.83
C ASN A 169 13.19 -3.19 -14.86
N ILE A 170 12.36 -2.31 -15.44
CA ILE A 170 11.59 -2.62 -16.65
C ILE A 170 12.49 -2.30 -17.85
N LEU A 171 12.83 -3.31 -18.64
CA LEU A 171 13.65 -3.13 -19.84
C LEU A 171 13.01 -2.11 -20.79
N GLY A 172 13.85 -1.20 -21.31
CA GLY A 172 13.44 -0.12 -22.20
C GLY A 172 13.06 1.19 -21.51
N ASN A 173 12.91 1.20 -20.18
CA ASN A 173 12.74 2.44 -19.44
C ASN A 173 14.06 3.24 -19.40
N PRO A 174 14.08 4.52 -19.84
CA PRO A 174 15.32 5.28 -20.01
C PRO A 174 15.86 5.89 -18.70
N TYR A 175 15.00 6.16 -17.72
CA TYR A 175 15.39 6.84 -16.48
C TYR A 175 14.85 6.12 -15.25
N SER A 176 15.53 6.20 -14.12
CA SER A 176 15.05 5.59 -12.87
C SER A 176 13.82 6.27 -12.29
N PHE A 177 13.78 7.59 -12.37
CA PHE A 177 12.78 8.45 -11.75
C PHE A 177 12.45 9.60 -12.70
N TYR A 178 11.22 10.10 -12.65
CA TYR A 178 10.88 11.36 -13.30
C TYR A 178 11.08 12.58 -12.40
N GLU A 179 11.29 12.36 -11.10
CA GLU A 179 11.58 13.40 -10.11
C GLU A 179 12.34 12.82 -8.91
N GLY A 180 13.30 13.59 -8.40
CA GLY A 180 14.24 13.18 -7.35
C GLY A 180 15.17 12.04 -7.75
N ASP A 181 15.70 11.34 -6.75
CA ASP A 181 16.70 10.28 -6.91
C ASP A 181 16.34 8.99 -6.16
N GLU A 182 17.30 8.09 -5.96
CA GLU A 182 17.09 6.81 -5.28
C GLU A 182 16.75 6.93 -3.79
N ASN A 183 17.02 8.05 -3.15
CA ASN A 183 16.80 8.23 -1.72
C ASN A 183 15.40 8.79 -1.46
N TYR A 184 14.66 8.13 -0.59
CA TYR A 184 13.38 8.65 -0.14
C TYR A 184 13.59 9.86 0.77
N THR A 185 12.90 10.96 0.48
CA THR A 185 12.72 12.08 1.41
C THR A 185 11.23 12.26 1.70
N GLN A 186 10.90 12.72 2.91
CA GLN A 186 9.50 12.96 3.27
C GLN A 186 8.87 14.10 2.46
N GLU A 187 9.69 15.09 2.08
CA GLU A 187 9.26 16.24 1.27
C GLU A 187 8.82 15.84 -0.14
N LEU A 188 9.61 15.01 -0.82
CA LEU A 188 9.26 14.50 -2.16
C LEU A 188 8.24 13.35 -2.08
N GLY A 189 8.35 12.53 -1.03
CA GLY A 189 7.53 11.35 -0.84
C GLY A 189 7.70 10.33 -1.97
N CYS A 190 6.58 9.91 -2.56
CA CYS A 190 6.58 8.95 -3.67
C CYS A 190 6.62 9.61 -5.06
N ILE A 191 6.46 10.93 -5.16
CA ILE A 191 6.47 11.67 -6.42
C ILE A 191 7.79 11.39 -7.14
N GLY A 192 7.74 11.14 -8.44
CA GLY A 192 8.90 10.77 -9.26
C GLY A 192 9.11 9.27 -9.48
N CYS A 193 8.47 8.41 -8.69
CA CYS A 193 8.60 6.96 -8.82
C CYS A 193 7.63 6.42 -9.88
N TYR A 194 8.06 5.46 -10.70
CA TYR A 194 7.18 4.76 -11.65
C TYR A 194 5.96 4.15 -10.97
N GLN A 195 6.13 3.55 -9.78
CA GLN A 195 5.03 2.94 -9.02
C GLN A 195 4.00 3.96 -8.54
N TYR A 196 4.41 5.23 -8.34
CA TYR A 196 3.51 6.30 -7.93
C TYR A 196 2.62 6.73 -9.10
N ASP A 197 3.21 6.99 -10.27
CA ASP A 197 2.45 7.36 -11.45
C ASP A 197 3.15 6.89 -12.75
N PRO A 198 2.78 5.71 -13.26
CA PRO A 198 3.34 5.18 -14.51
C PRO A 198 3.05 6.06 -15.74
N VAL A 199 1.93 6.80 -15.72
CA VAL A 199 1.53 7.67 -16.84
C VAL A 199 2.38 8.93 -16.84
N GLN A 200 2.53 9.57 -15.69
CA GLN A 200 3.39 10.74 -15.55
C GLN A 200 4.85 10.39 -15.83
N TYR A 201 5.32 9.22 -15.38
CA TYR A 201 6.66 8.73 -15.71
C TYR A 201 6.91 8.74 -17.22
N ARG A 202 6.03 8.09 -18.01
CA ARG A 202 6.18 8.03 -19.47
C ARG A 202 6.19 9.42 -20.12
N LYS A 203 5.27 10.31 -19.72
CA LYS A 203 5.20 11.69 -20.21
C LYS A 203 6.49 12.46 -19.91
N SER A 204 7.00 12.35 -18.69
CA SER A 204 8.23 13.01 -18.27
C SER A 204 9.45 12.46 -19.00
N CYS A 205 9.51 11.15 -19.26
CA CYS A 205 10.59 10.57 -20.07
C CYS A 205 10.62 11.15 -21.48
N VAL A 206 9.47 11.24 -22.15
CA VAL A 206 9.38 11.83 -23.50
C VAL A 206 9.87 13.27 -23.50
N LYS A 207 9.40 14.08 -22.54
CA LYS A 207 9.82 15.48 -22.41
C LYS A 207 11.33 15.58 -22.19
N ARG A 208 11.87 14.79 -21.26
CA ARG A 208 13.30 14.82 -20.92
C ARG A 208 14.19 14.38 -22.08
N ILE A 209 13.81 13.34 -22.81
CA ILE A 209 14.52 12.91 -24.02
C ILE A 209 14.52 14.04 -25.05
N SER A 210 13.36 14.68 -25.28
CA SER A 210 13.27 15.79 -26.24
C SER A 210 14.18 16.96 -25.85
N ASP A 211 14.25 17.29 -24.57
CA ASP A 211 15.11 18.35 -24.04
C ASP A 211 16.60 17.99 -24.20
N GLU A 212 16.98 16.74 -23.89
CA GLU A 212 18.34 16.22 -24.03
C GLU A 212 18.80 16.21 -25.49
N VAL A 213 17.94 15.74 -26.41
CA VAL A 213 18.20 15.77 -27.86
C VAL A 213 18.39 17.21 -28.34
N SER A 214 17.51 18.13 -27.95
CA SER A 214 17.59 19.53 -28.39
C SER A 214 18.90 20.18 -27.94
N LYS A 215 19.31 19.95 -26.69
CA LYS A 215 20.59 20.44 -26.16
C LYS A 215 21.79 19.83 -26.88
N TYR A 216 21.73 18.52 -27.15
CA TYR A 216 22.79 17.83 -27.88
C TYR A 216 22.93 18.36 -29.31
N SER A 217 21.82 18.51 -30.03
CA SER A 217 21.80 19.07 -31.39
C SER A 217 22.34 20.49 -31.43
N ALA A 218 21.95 21.35 -30.48
CA ALA A 218 22.47 22.71 -30.37
C ALA A 218 23.99 22.71 -30.15
N ARG A 219 24.48 21.91 -29.20
CA ARG A 219 25.92 21.77 -28.92
C ARG A 219 26.69 21.24 -30.14
N PHE A 220 26.14 20.24 -30.83
CA PHE A 220 26.74 19.68 -32.04
C PHE A 220 26.90 20.74 -33.14
N ILE A 221 25.86 21.54 -33.39
CA ILE A 221 25.90 22.62 -34.40
C ILE A 221 26.93 23.68 -34.00
N LEU A 222 26.94 24.12 -32.74
CA LEU A 222 27.91 25.10 -32.24
C LEU A 222 29.36 24.63 -32.43
N ASN A 223 29.66 23.39 -32.02
CA ASN A 223 31.00 22.82 -32.19
C ASN A 223 31.41 22.68 -33.66
N LYS A 224 30.45 22.38 -34.55
CA LYS A 224 30.71 22.28 -36.00
C LYS A 224 31.00 23.64 -36.63
N LEU A 225 30.29 24.69 -36.22
CA LEU A 225 30.43 26.04 -36.77
C LEU A 225 31.59 26.82 -36.16
N TYR A 226 31.87 26.59 -34.88
CA TYR A 226 32.87 27.32 -34.09
C TYR A 226 33.76 26.35 -33.31
N PRO A 227 34.64 25.59 -33.98
CA PRO A 227 35.56 24.70 -33.31
C PRO A 227 36.53 25.51 -32.42
N GLU A 228 36.69 25.10 -31.16
CA GLU A 228 37.75 25.62 -30.30
C GLU A 228 39.11 25.25 -30.94
N LYS A 229 39.99 26.24 -31.09
CA LYS A 229 41.34 26.07 -31.66
C LYS A 229 42.28 25.40 -30.67
#